data_AF-A0A969WGK7-F1
#
_entry.id   AF-A0A969WGK7-F1
#
_cell.length_a   1.000
_cell.length_b   1.000
_cell.length_c   1.000
_cell.angle_alpha   90.00
_cell.angle_beta   90.00
_cell.angle_gamma   90.00
#
_symmetry.space_group_name_H-M   'P 1'
#
loop_
_entity.id
_entity.type
_entity.pdbx_description
1 polymer ?
#
loop_
_entity_poly.entity_id
_entity_poly.type
_entity_poly.pdbx_seq_one_letter_code
_entity_poly.pdbx_strand_id
1 'polypeptide(L)' 'HPPAPFPHVRRGTDPNEIWVDVANDLMTIRINRELLWSGDVGELNGELGVWGESFANTAVYHLPQIIVYEEIGD' A
#
# COMPACT_ATOMS: atom_id res chain seq x y z
N HIS A 1 10.87 16.09 -21.17
CA HIS A 1 10.90 15.23 -19.97
C HIS A 1 10.22 13.92 -20.31
N PRO A 2 10.79 12.75 -19.96
CA PRO A 2 10.01 11.52 -19.98
C PRO A 2 8.84 11.67 -18.99
N PRO A 3 7.65 11.11 -19.30
CA PRO A 3 6.53 11.17 -18.37
C PRO A 3 6.94 10.54 -17.03
N ALA A 4 6.50 11.14 -15.92
CA ALA A 4 6.66 10.50 -14.63
C ALA A 4 5.87 9.18 -14.67
N PRO A 5 6.47 8.03 -14.28
CA PRO A 5 5.82 6.73 -14.41
C PRO A 5 4.54 6.60 -13.58
N PHE A 6 4.34 7.49 -12.58
CA PHE A 6 3.17 7.52 -11.71
C PHE A 6 2.75 8.96 -11.43
N PRO A 7 2.01 9.63 -12.34
CA PRO A 7 1.60 11.03 -12.15
C PRO A 7 0.69 11.21 -10.93
N HIS A 8 0.08 10.13 -10.45
CA HIS A 8 -0.83 10.12 -9.31
C HIS A 8 -0.12 10.00 -7.96
N VAL A 9 1.18 9.67 -7.91
CA VAL A 9 1.96 9.66 -6.67
C VAL A 9 2.36 11.07 -6.30
N ARG A 10 1.88 11.52 -5.14
CA ARG A 10 2.25 12.83 -4.58
C ARG A 10 3.67 12.76 -4.06
N ARG A 11 4.45 13.81 -4.34
CA ARG A 11 5.85 13.93 -3.94
C ARG A 11 5.97 14.93 -2.78
N GLY A 12 7.07 14.85 -2.04
CA GLY A 12 7.32 15.75 -0.90
C GLY A 12 6.57 15.29 0.34
N THR A 13 5.84 16.21 0.97
CA THR A 13 5.17 15.98 2.28
C THR A 13 3.70 15.63 2.17
N ASP A 14 3.12 15.72 0.97
CA ASP A 14 1.70 15.41 0.79
C ASP A 14 1.47 13.90 1.00
N PRO A 15 0.52 13.51 1.87
CA PRO A 15 0.28 12.10 2.14
C PRO A 15 -0.30 11.41 0.89
N ASN A 16 0.18 10.20 0.65
CA ASN A 16 -0.41 9.27 -0.30
C ASN A 16 -1.34 8.31 0.45
N GLU A 17 -2.40 7.89 -0.22
CA GLU A 17 -3.33 6.87 0.26
C GLU A 17 -2.92 5.52 -0.35
N ILE A 18 -2.79 4.49 0.48
CA ILE A 18 -2.48 3.11 0.04
C ILE A 18 -3.65 2.23 0.47
N TRP A 19 -4.20 1.47 -0.48
CA TRP A 19 -5.22 0.45 -0.22
C TRP A 19 -4.62 -0.90 -0.52
N VAL A 20 -4.84 -1.85 0.40
CA VAL A 20 -4.50 -3.25 0.23
C VAL A 20 -5.77 -4.03 0.50
N ASP A 21 -6.37 -4.56 -0.57
CA ASP A 21 -7.53 -5.43 -0.47
C ASP A 21 -7.08 -6.86 -0.66
N VAL A 22 -7.51 -7.75 0.24
CA VAL A 22 -7.26 -9.18 0.15
C VAL A 22 -8.61 -9.88 0.14
N ALA A 23 -8.84 -10.70 -0.89
CA ALA A 23 -10.00 -11.57 -0.99
C ALA A 23 -9.53 -12.97 -1.37
N ASN A 24 -9.67 -13.92 -0.44
CA ASN A 24 -9.06 -15.25 -0.54
C ASN A 24 -7.53 -15.17 -0.74
N ASP A 25 -7.02 -15.69 -1.84
CA ASP A 25 -5.62 -15.70 -2.28
C ASP A 25 -5.26 -14.52 -3.20
N LEU A 26 -6.23 -13.67 -3.56
CA LEU A 26 -6.01 -12.52 -4.43
C LEU A 26 -5.80 -11.24 -3.62
N MET A 27 -4.67 -10.56 -3.88
CA MET A 27 -4.39 -9.23 -3.33
C MET A 27 -4.45 -8.16 -4.43
N THR A 28 -4.99 -7.00 -4.08
CA THR A 28 -4.99 -5.80 -4.92
C THR A 28 -4.40 -4.61 -4.16
N ILE A 29 -3.44 -3.93 -4.77
CA ILE A 29 -2.77 -2.75 -4.21
C ILE A 29 -3.13 -1.53 -5.05
N ARG A 30 -3.62 -0.48 -4.39
CA ARG A 30 -3.88 0.82 -5.02
C ARG A 30 -3.12 1.93 -4.33
N ILE A 31 -2.71 2.92 -5.11
CA ILE A 31 -2.15 4.18 -4.59
C ILE A 31 -3.00 5.34 -5.09
N ASN A 32 -3.48 6.18 -4.18
CA ASN A 32 -4.39 7.30 -4.48
C ASN A 32 -5.56 6.88 -5.40
N ARG A 33 -6.17 5.73 -5.10
CA ARG A 33 -7.30 5.09 -5.82
C ARG A 33 -6.97 4.53 -7.21
N GLU A 34 -5.72 4.55 -7.64
CA GLU A 34 -5.28 3.94 -8.89
C GLU A 34 -4.71 2.54 -8.65
N LEU A 35 -5.03 1.59 -9.53
CA LEU A 35 -4.47 0.23 -9.50
C LEU A 35 -2.97 0.27 -9.75
N LEU A 36 -2.19 -0.16 -8.76
CA LEU A 36 -0.74 -0.33 -8.89
C LEU A 36 -0.39 -1.78 -9.24
N TRP A 37 -1.03 -2.74 -8.58
CA TRP A 37 -0.74 -4.16 -8.74
C TRP A 37 -1.92 -5.03 -8.29
N SER A 38 -2.05 -6.20 -8.90
CA SER A 38 -2.95 -7.27 -8.46
C SER A 38 -2.34 -8.63 -8.79
N GLY A 39 -2.49 -9.59 -7.87
CA GLY A 39 -2.00 -10.94 -8.08
C GLY A 39 -2.27 -11.87 -6.90
N ASP A 40 -2.03 -13.15 -7.16
CA ASP A 40 -2.10 -14.22 -6.16
C ASP A 40 -0.94 -14.07 -5.16
N VAL A 41 -1.25 -14.19 -3.86
CA VAL A 41 -0.29 -14.11 -2.76
C VAL A 41 -0.25 -15.38 -1.89
N GLY A 42 -1.01 -16.41 -2.27
CA GLY A 42 -1.19 -17.62 -1.49
C GLY A 42 -1.86 -17.37 -0.14
N GLU A 43 -1.59 -18.26 0.81
CA GLU A 43 -2.16 -18.19 2.16
C GLU A 43 -1.44 -17.12 3.01
N LEU A 44 -2.21 -16.16 3.53
CA LEU A 44 -1.72 -15.15 4.48
C LEU A 44 -2.03 -15.58 5.92
N ASN A 45 -1.14 -15.25 6.85
CA ASN A 45 -1.23 -15.66 8.26
C ASN A 45 -2.07 -14.70 9.13
N GLY A 46 -2.71 -13.69 8.54
CA GLY A 46 -3.55 -12.72 9.25
C GLY A 46 -2.80 -11.61 10.00
N GLU A 47 -1.48 -11.50 9.84
CA GLU A 47 -0.68 -10.43 10.46
C GLU A 47 -0.50 -9.25 9.51
N LEU A 48 -0.61 -8.02 10.05
CA LEU A 48 -0.33 -6.78 9.31
C LEU A 48 0.89 -6.09 9.92
N GLY A 49 1.85 -5.73 9.07
CA GLY A 49 3.08 -5.04 9.47
C GLY A 49 3.46 -3.93 8.50
N VAL A 50 4.19 -2.93 9.02
CA VAL A 50 4.84 -1.89 8.21
C VAL A 50 6.34 -2.18 8.21
N TRP A 51 6.90 -2.30 7.02
CA TRP A 51 8.33 -2.50 6.82
C TRP A 51 8.92 -1.37 6.00
N GLY A 52 10.14 -0.95 6.35
CA GLY A 52 10.87 0.08 5.64
C GLY A 52 12.37 -0.08 5.80
N GLU A 53 13.09 0.12 4.71
CA GLU A 53 14.54 0.12 4.64
C GLU A 53 15.01 1.41 3.98
N SER A 54 16.20 1.88 4.36
CA SER A 54 16.84 3.03 3.74
C SER A 54 18.31 2.75 3.46
N PHE A 55 18.78 3.25 2.33
CA PHE A 55 20.11 2.94 1.81
C PHE A 55 21.24 3.78 2.43
N ALA A 56 20.95 4.89 3.12
CA ALA A 56 22.02 5.75 3.65
C ALA A 56 21.63 6.62 4.87
N ASN A 57 20.39 7.11 4.93
CA ASN A 57 19.91 8.00 5.98
C ASN A 57 18.69 7.42 6.67
N THR A 58 18.36 7.86 7.88
CA THR A 58 17.09 7.48 8.50
C THR A 58 15.92 7.87 7.60
N ALA A 59 15.17 6.87 7.13
CA ALA A 59 13.86 7.10 6.53
C ALA A 59 12.86 7.29 7.66
N VAL A 60 12.18 8.44 7.66
CA VAL A 60 11.09 8.72 8.61
C VAL A 60 9.78 8.53 7.87
N TYR A 61 9.00 7.54 8.27
CA TYR A 61 7.66 7.29 7.73
C TYR A 61 6.63 7.93 8.64
N HIS A 62 5.76 8.76 8.07
CA HIS A 62 4.61 9.33 8.77
C HIS A 62 3.35 8.67 8.23
N LEU A 63 2.72 7.84 9.06
CA LEU A 63 1.47 7.14 8.76
C LEU A 63 0.38 7.72 9.67
N PRO A 64 -0.32 8.78 9.22
CA PRO A 64 -1.29 9.48 10.07
C PRO A 64 -2.50 8.60 10.41
N GLN A 65 -2.80 7.60 9.58
CA GLN A 65 -3.92 6.69 9.79
C GLN A 65 -3.61 5.32 9.19
N ILE A 66 -3.96 4.27 9.94
CA ILE A 66 -4.03 2.88 9.47
C ILE A 66 -5.42 2.39 9.88
N ILE A 67 -6.21 1.94 8.90
CA ILE A 67 -7.54 1.38 9.13
C ILE A 67 -7.54 -0.04 8.58
N VAL A 68 -8.04 -0.98 9.36
CA VAL A 68 -8.21 -2.38 8.97
C VAL A 68 -9.70 -2.68 8.93
N TYR A 69 -10.14 -3.29 7.85
CA TYR A 69 -11.50 -3.80 7.69
C TYR A 69 -11.40 -5.31 7.60
N GLU A 70 -12.30 -6.00 8.30
CA GLU A 70 -12.50 -7.43 8.19
C GLU A 70 -13.93 -7.64 7.69
N GLU A 71 -14.10 -8.34 6.57
CA GLU A 71 -15.42 -8.79 6.15
C GLU A 71 -15.78 -10.01 6.98
N ILE A 72 -16.64 -9.81 7.98
CA ILE A 72 -17.23 -10.90 8.74
C ILE A 72 -18.39 -11.43 7.89
N GLY A 73 -18.25 -12.63 7.32
CA GLY A 73 -19.33 -13.30 6.61
C GLY A 73 -20.52 -13.59 7.56
N ASP A 74 -21.74 -13.52 7.01
CA ASP A 74 -23.00 -13.88 7.70
C ASP A 74 -23.06 -15.37 8.12
#